data_AF-A0AAX3LLG0-F1
#
_entry.id   AF-A0AAX3LLG0-F1
#
_cell.length_a   1.000
_cell.length_b   1.000
_cell.length_c   1.000
_cell.angle_alpha   90.00
_cell.angle_beta   90.00
_cell.angle_gamma   90.00
#
_symmetry.space_group_name_H-M   'P 1'
#
loop_
_entity.id
_entity.type
_entity.pdbx_description
1 polymer ?
#
loop_
_entity_poly.entity_id
_entity_poly.type
_entity_poly.pdbx_seq_one_letter_code
_entity_poly.pdbx_strand_id
1 'polypeptide(L)'
;MPPIEKQIAALEEKIAKERAKLADAKAKAALQNRKRDTRRKVLFGYAFLDWASSLPRSERKRIVGLVHARLAEREREAFPLSDVLLSIDATAKEKTPSKPKTDPETAFLPFPAYKS
;
A
#
# COMPACT_ATOMS: atom_id res chain seq x y z
N MET A 1 -9.92 -55.20 16.16
CA MET A 1 -10.47 -54.21 15.21
C MET A 1 -10.45 -54.79 13.80
N PRO A 2 -11.61 -54.86 13.13
CA PRO A 2 -11.78 -55.28 11.75
C PRO A 2 -10.76 -54.60 10.81
N PRO A 3 -10.28 -55.30 9.77
CA PRO A 3 -9.34 -54.75 8.79
C PRO A 3 -9.83 -53.44 8.16
N ILE A 4 -11.15 -53.30 7.99
CA ILE A 4 -11.81 -52.13 7.39
C ILE A 4 -11.76 -50.92 8.32
N GLU A 5 -11.99 -51.09 9.62
CA GLU A 5 -11.91 -49.98 10.60
C GLU A 5 -10.50 -49.38 10.67
N LYS A 6 -9.46 -50.22 10.54
CA LYS A 6 -8.07 -49.74 10.46
C LYS A 6 -7.79 -48.93 9.19
N GLN A 7 -8.41 -49.32 8.06
CA GLN A 7 -8.29 -48.55 6.81
C GLN A 7 -9.02 -47.21 6.89
N ILE A 8 -10.20 -47.18 7.52
CA ILE A 8 -10.95 -45.94 7.76
C ILE A 8 -10.13 -45.00 8.66
N ALA A 9 -9.59 -45.49 9.77
CA ALA A 9 -8.76 -44.68 10.67
C ALA A 9 -7.51 -44.12 9.97
N ALA A 10 -6.85 -44.92 9.12
CA ALA A 10 -5.71 -44.47 8.33
C ALA A 10 -6.07 -43.40 7.28
N LEU A 11 -7.27 -43.47 6.69
CA LEU A 11 -7.78 -42.45 5.77
C LEU A 11 -8.15 -41.16 6.50
N GLU A 12 -8.79 -41.26 7.67
CA GLU A 12 -9.10 -40.10 8.52
C GLU A 12 -7.83 -39.36 8.97
N GLU A 13 -6.78 -40.11 9.33
CA GLU A 13 -5.48 -39.52 9.70
C GLU A 13 -4.84 -38.78 8.51
N LYS A 14 -4.96 -39.33 7.29
CA LYS A 14 -4.48 -38.65 6.07
C LYS A 14 -5.29 -37.38 5.79
N ILE A 15 -6.61 -37.43 5.90
CA ILE A 15 -7.49 -36.26 5.72
C ILE A 15 -7.16 -35.18 6.75
N ALA A 16 -6.92 -35.56 8.01
CA ALA A 16 -6.52 -34.61 9.05
C ALA A 16 -5.20 -33.92 8.70
N LYS A 17 -4.20 -34.67 8.23
CA LYS A 17 -2.91 -34.12 7.77
C LYS A 17 -3.06 -33.19 6.57
N GLU A 18 -3.90 -33.54 5.60
CA GLU A 18 -4.15 -32.71 4.41
C GLU A 18 -4.91 -31.43 4.76
N ARG A 19 -5.89 -31.50 5.67
CA ARG A 19 -6.59 -30.31 6.18
C ARG A 19 -5.65 -29.37 6.92
N ALA A 20 -4.72 -29.90 7.72
CA ALA A 20 -3.68 -29.09 8.37
C ALA A 20 -2.79 -28.38 7.33
N LYS A 21 -2.31 -29.09 6.31
CA LYS A 21 -1.54 -28.50 5.20
C LYS A 21 -2.32 -27.42 4.45
N LEU A 22 -3.63 -27.62 4.24
CA LEU A 22 -4.51 -26.64 3.59
C LEU A 22 -4.66 -25.38 4.46
N ALA A 23 -4.84 -25.54 5.78
CA ALA A 23 -4.88 -24.42 6.71
C ALA A 23 -3.57 -23.61 6.68
N ASP A 24 -2.42 -24.28 6.69
CA ASP A 24 -1.11 -23.63 6.60
C ASP A 24 -0.93 -22.88 5.27
N ALA A 25 -1.34 -23.48 4.16
CA ALA A 25 -1.31 -22.84 2.84
C ALA A 25 -2.20 -21.58 2.79
N LYS A 26 -3.41 -21.65 3.36
CA LYS A 26 -4.31 -20.49 3.49
C LYS A 26 -3.71 -19.40 4.36
N ALA A 27 -3.07 -19.76 5.48
CA ALA A 27 -2.39 -18.80 6.35
C ALA A 27 -1.25 -18.08 5.61
N LYS A 28 -0.44 -18.81 4.83
CA LYS A 28 0.61 -18.24 3.98
C LYS A 28 0.03 -17.31 2.91
N ALA A 29 -1.04 -17.69 2.23
CA ALA A 29 -1.72 -16.85 1.24
C ALA A 29 -2.28 -15.56 1.87
N ALA A 30 -2.91 -15.65 3.05
CA ALA A 30 -3.40 -14.49 3.78
C ALA A 30 -2.25 -13.54 4.16
N LEU A 31 -1.11 -14.07 4.60
CA LEU A 31 0.09 -13.28 4.91
C LEU A 31 0.63 -12.56 3.67
N GLN A 32 0.71 -13.24 2.52
CA GLN A 32 1.14 -12.63 1.27
C GLN A 32 0.19 -11.52 0.81
N ASN A 33 -1.13 -11.73 0.94
CA ASN A 33 -2.12 -10.70 0.63
C ASN A 33 -1.97 -9.46 1.52
N ARG A 34 -1.74 -9.65 2.83
CA ARG A 34 -1.44 -8.54 3.75
C ARG A 34 -0.18 -7.78 3.32
N LYS A 35 0.91 -8.48 3.00
CA LYS A 35 2.15 -7.86 2.50
C LYS A 35 1.91 -7.06 1.23
N ARG A 36 1.13 -7.60 0.28
CA ARG A 36 0.80 -6.92 -0.97
C ARG A 36 -0.06 -5.68 -0.74
N ASP A 37 -1.05 -5.77 0.15
CA ASP A 37 -1.90 -4.63 0.50
C ASP A 37 -1.11 -3.51 1.20
N THR A 38 -0.24 -3.87 2.16
CA THR A 38 0.67 -2.91 2.78
C THR A 38 1.57 -2.25 1.75
N ARG A 39 2.18 -3.03 0.85
CA ARG A 39 3.03 -2.48 -0.23
C ARG A 39 2.25 -1.52 -1.13
N ARG A 40 1.02 -1.87 -1.51
CA ARG A 40 0.14 -0.99 -2.29
C ARG A 40 -0.10 0.33 -1.55
N LYS A 41 -0.48 0.31 -0.27
CA LYS A 41 -0.74 1.51 0.53
C LYS A 41 0.50 2.41 0.64
N VAL A 42 1.68 1.82 0.86
CA VAL A 42 2.94 2.56 0.94
C VAL A 42 3.29 3.21 -0.39
N LEU A 43 3.21 2.46 -1.51
CA LEU A 43 3.55 3.00 -2.83
C LEU A 43 2.60 4.12 -3.27
N PHE A 44 1.29 3.93 -3.08
CA PHE A 44 0.30 4.96 -3.39
C PHE A 44 0.42 6.17 -2.47
N GLY A 45 0.68 5.95 -1.17
CA GLY A 45 0.93 7.04 -0.22
C GLY A 45 2.16 7.86 -0.60
N TYR A 46 3.26 7.21 -0.96
CA TYR A 46 4.48 7.88 -1.45
C TYR A 46 4.19 8.69 -2.72
N ALA A 47 3.57 8.09 -3.74
CA ALA A 47 3.26 8.78 -4.99
C ALA A 47 2.33 9.99 -4.76
N PHE A 48 1.36 9.88 -3.85
CA PHE A 48 0.47 10.99 -3.48
C PHE A 48 1.24 12.14 -2.82
N LEU A 49 2.11 11.85 -1.84
CA LEU A 49 2.90 12.88 -1.14
C LEU A 49 3.89 13.55 -2.10
N ASP A 50 4.50 12.77 -2.98
CA ASP A 50 5.40 13.27 -4.01
C ASP A 50 4.67 14.22 -4.97
N TRP A 51 3.50 13.83 -5.46
CA TRP A 51 2.64 14.68 -6.28
C TRP A 51 2.18 15.94 -5.52
N ALA A 52 1.75 15.81 -4.25
CA ALA A 52 1.33 16.94 -3.43
C ALA A 52 2.45 17.97 -3.22
N SER A 53 3.72 17.54 -3.22
CA SER A 53 4.89 18.43 -3.15
C SER A 53 5.05 19.32 -4.39
N SER A 54 4.44 18.95 -5.52
CA SER A 54 4.47 19.74 -6.76
C SER A 54 3.36 20.81 -6.82
N LEU A 55 2.32 20.67 -6.01
CA LEU A 55 1.17 21.59 -6.00
C LEU A 55 1.48 22.92 -5.31
N PRO A 56 0.79 24.01 -5.70
CA PRO A 56 0.78 25.26 -4.96
C PRO A 56 0.40 25.05 -3.49
N ARG A 57 0.99 25.84 -2.59
CA ARG A 57 0.85 25.65 -1.14
C ARG A 57 -0.60 25.70 -0.65
N SER A 58 -1.44 26.54 -1.26
CA SER A 58 -2.87 26.65 -0.96
C SER A 58 -3.63 25.37 -1.31
N GLU A 59 -3.42 24.84 -2.51
CA GLU A 59 -4.06 23.61 -2.99
C GLU A 59 -3.58 22.39 -2.23
N ARG A 60 -2.27 22.29 -1.95
CA ARG A 60 -1.67 21.26 -1.11
C ARG A 60 -2.34 21.19 0.26
N LYS A 61 -2.43 22.33 0.96
CA LYS A 61 -3.09 22.40 2.28
C LYS A 61 -4.53 21.90 2.23
N ARG A 62 -5.28 22.29 1.20
CA ARG A 62 -6.66 21.84 1.00
C ARG A 62 -6.74 20.33 0.78
N ILE A 63 -6.00 19.80 -0.19
CA ILE A 63 -6.08 18.39 -0.58
C ILE A 63 -5.55 17.47 0.52
N VAL A 64 -4.39 17.78 1.10
CA VAL A 64 -3.81 17.00 2.19
C VAL A 64 -4.71 17.07 3.43
N GLY A 65 -5.32 18.22 3.71
CA GLY A 65 -6.30 18.35 4.79
C GLY A 65 -7.54 17.48 4.59
N LEU A 66 -8.06 17.39 3.36
CA LEU A 66 -9.20 16.51 3.04
C LEU A 66 -8.86 15.02 3.22
N VAL A 67 -7.66 14.61 2.82
CA VAL A 67 -7.19 13.23 3.02
C VAL A 67 -6.97 12.95 4.50
N HIS A 68 -6.35 13.87 5.24
CA HIS A 68 -6.11 13.75 6.67
C HIS A 68 -7.41 13.64 7.48
N ALA A 69 -8.45 14.39 7.09
CA ALA A 69 -9.77 14.31 7.72
C ALA A 69 -10.45 12.93 7.57
N ARG A 70 -10.00 12.08 6.63
CA ARG A 70 -10.50 10.72 6.45
C ARG A 70 -9.77 9.69 7.32
N LEU A 71 -8.64 10.04 7.92
CA LEU A 71 -7.91 9.15 8.83
C LEU A 71 -8.70 8.92 10.12
N ALA A 72 -8.52 7.76 10.73
CA ALA A 72 -9.08 7.50 12.05
C ALA A 72 -8.48 8.49 13.07
N GLU A 73 -9.20 8.77 14.16
CA GLU A 73 -8.75 9.72 15.19
C GLU A 73 -7.36 9.39 15.74
N ARG A 74 -7.12 8.12 16.07
CA ARG A 74 -5.80 7.62 16.51
C ARG A 74 -4.69 7.85 15.49
N GLU A 75 -5.01 7.75 14.19
CA GLU A 75 -4.06 7.97 13.11
C GLU A 75 -3.78 9.47 12.92
N ARG A 76 -4.78 10.32 13.14
CA ARG A 76 -4.62 11.78 13.10
C ARG A 76 -3.74 12.30 14.24
N GLU A 77 -3.82 11.67 15.41
CA GLU A 77 -2.93 11.95 16.54
C GLU A 77 -1.50 11.49 16.27
N ALA A 78 -1.34 10.29 15.71
CA ALA A 78 -0.03 9.75 15.35
C ALA A 78 0.65 10.50 14.20
N PHE A 79 -0.15 11.07 13.29
CA PHE A 79 0.33 11.84 12.14
C PHE A 79 -0.40 13.19 12.08
N PRO A 80 0.02 14.18 12.89
CA PRO A 80 -0.58 15.51 12.88
C PRO A 80 -0.48 16.16 11.49
N LEU A 81 -1.55 16.84 11.06
CA LEU A 81 -1.60 17.50 9.75
C LEU A 81 -0.47 18.55 9.58
N SER A 82 -0.11 19.24 10.66
CA SER A 82 1.00 20.20 10.68
C SER A 82 2.30 19.55 10.21
N ASP A 83 2.60 18.38 10.73
CA ASP A 83 3.88 17.69 10.55
C ASP A 83 3.96 17.11 9.13
N VAL A 84 2.84 16.57 8.66
CA VAL A 84 2.69 16.13 7.27
C VAL A 84 2.90 17.31 6.32
N LEU A 85 2.27 18.46 6.55
CA LEU A 85 2.46 19.63 5.68
C LEU A 85 3.90 20.17 5.74
N LEU A 86 4.54 20.18 6.91
CA LEU A 86 5.93 20.59 7.08
C LEU A 86 6.89 19.68 6.28
N SER A 87 6.70 18.37 6.33
CA SER A 87 7.52 17.41 5.56
C SER A 87 7.34 17.56 4.04
N ILE A 88 6.11 17.80 3.57
CA ILE A 88 5.85 18.05 2.14
C ILE A 88 6.45 19.41 1.71
N ASP A 89 6.39 20.43 2.57
CA ASP A 89 7.01 21.73 2.31
C ASP A 89 8.55 21.64 2.26
N ALA A 90 9.18 20.78 3.07
CA ALA A 90 10.62 20.53 3.01
C ALA A 90 11.03 19.85 1.70
N THR A 91 10.34 18.79 1.30
CA THR A 91 10.62 18.06 0.05
C THR A 91 10.36 18.91 -1.19
N ALA A 92 9.37 19.82 -1.16
CA ALA A 92 9.12 20.75 -2.25
C ALA A 92 10.23 21.78 -2.44
N LYS A 93 10.96 22.17 -1.39
CA LYS A 93 12.09 23.12 -1.49
C LYS A 93 13.35 22.49 -2.10
N GLU A 94 13.55 21.18 -1.89
CA GLU A 94 14.68 20.44 -2.47
C GLU A 94 14.51 20.23 -3.99
N LYS A 95 13.27 20.18 -4.49
CA LYS A 95 12.95 20.06 -5.91
C LYS A 95 13.00 21.41 -6.62
N THR A 96 14.18 21.97 -6.83
CA THR A 96 14.37 23.05 -7.82
C THR A 96 14.09 22.48 -9.23
N PRO A 97 13.45 23.23 -10.15
CA PRO A 97 12.88 22.64 -11.36
C PRO A 97 13.98 22.37 -12.40
N SER A 98 14.38 21.11 -12.57
CA SER A 98 14.98 20.66 -13.81
C SER A 98 13.88 20.51 -14.87
N LYS A 99 14.00 21.23 -15.99
CA LYS A 99 13.02 21.20 -17.09
C LYS A 99 12.75 19.74 -17.53
N PRO A 100 11.49 19.27 -17.55
CA PRO A 100 11.19 17.95 -18.08
C PRO A 100 11.24 17.97 -19.62
N LYS A 101 12.04 17.07 -20.22
CA LYS A 101 11.94 16.72 -21.64
C LYS A 101 10.73 15.81 -21.81
N THR A 102 9.72 16.24 -22.55
CA THR A 102 8.50 15.47 -22.81
C THR A 102 8.79 14.37 -23.84
N ASP A 103 8.71 13.10 -23.43
CA ASP A 103 8.75 11.96 -24.35
C ASP A 103 7.39 11.82 -25.08
N PRO A 104 7.38 11.67 -26.43
CA PRO A 104 6.16 11.69 -27.24
C PRO A 104 5.18 10.55 -26.93
N GLU A 105 5.64 9.43 -26.35
CA GLU A 105 4.77 8.30 -25.97
C GLU A 105 3.91 8.57 -24.73
N THR A 106 4.24 9.60 -23.94
CA THR A 106 3.52 9.92 -22.68
C THR A 106 2.64 11.16 -22.78
N ALA A 107 2.52 11.73 -23.98
CA ALA A 107 1.75 12.95 -24.25
C ALA A 107 0.24 12.84 -23.97
N PHE A 108 -0.31 11.62 -23.88
CA PHE A 108 -1.74 11.40 -23.59
C PHE A 108 -2.06 11.27 -22.09
N LEU A 109 -1.05 11.15 -21.22
CA LEU A 109 -1.28 11.04 -19.79
C LEU A 109 -1.50 12.43 -19.18
N PRO A 110 -2.44 12.59 -18.22
CA PRO A 110 -2.69 13.88 -17.57
C PRO A 110 -1.53 14.37 -16.68
N PHE A 111 -0.40 13.66 -16.65
CA PHE A 111 0.80 14.01 -15.89
C PHE A 111 2.07 13.68 -16.69
N PRO A 112 3.12 14.50 -16.60
CA PRO A 112 4.38 14.26 -17.30
C PRO A 112 5.11 13.06 -16.70
N ALA A 113 5.56 12.15 -17.56
CA ALA A 113 6.40 11.02 -17.16
C ALA A 113 7.81 11.51 -16.80
N TYR A 114 8.23 11.28 -15.57
CA TYR A 114 9.63 11.43 -15.16
C TYR A 114 10.34 10.09 -15.38
N LYS A 115 11.40 10.09 -16.19
CA LYS A 115 12.30 8.95 -16.33
C LYS A 115 13.07 8.73 -15.02
N SER A 116 13.14 7.47 -14.60
CA SER A 116 13.95 6.99 -13.48
C SER A 116 15.44 7.10 -13.76
#